data_AF-A0A7U7G7W4-F1
#
_entry.id   AF-A0A7U7G7W4-F1
#
_cell.length_a   1.000
_cell.length_b   1.000
_cell.length_c   1.000
_cell.angle_alpha   90.00
_cell.angle_beta   90.00
_cell.angle_gamma   90.00
#
_symmetry.space_group_name_H-M   'P 1'
#
loop_
_entity.id
_entity.type
_entity.pdbx_description
1 polymer ?
#
loop_
_entity_poly.entity_id
_entity_poly.type
_entity_poly.pdbx_seq_one_letter_code
_entity_poly.pdbx_strand_id
1 'polypeptide(L)'
;MSPSTAPSTPDLKTADPNKLAQNLSKIIEQSQRVLQEYLKRQERGDQISLIDPAIIGKSFQELFQQLLKDPDKLIKAQVEFWKNYLDLWQAASQRLAGHETQPVIEPPPGDKRFKDQQWAENVVFDFIKQSYLLSADSLQGLVQSVEGLDDKTARKVQFYTRQFVDAMAPTNFVLTNPTVLQATLDSGGDNLVKGLQNVLTDLERGRGQLQITMTDLNAFTPGENVAVTPGKVIYQSELLQLIQYNPSTPTVCQRPFLFVSPWINKFYIMDMRPKNSMVKWMVDQGFTVFMTSWINPDERLAHKTFDDYMLACVEAMDAIEQATGEREISAAGYCLGGTLLLSTLAWLAAKKDKRVKSAICFACMTDFSEPGELEVFIDEELITLLEKQMGERGYLDGSQMAGVFSMLRANDLIWYFVVNNYLLGNDPYPFDLLYWNSDSTRMPRDMHSFYVRNMYQKNLLRQPGGITLAGVPIDLRKIKTPVCFLSAYEDHIAPWKSTYAGTQLVGGPVKFVLSGSGHIAGVINPASSDKYGYWLNPNNSPNPDDWFKGAVKQEGSWWPDWLAWLQPHTGPQVPARTPGDGKLKPVEDAPGSYVKMRYDQ
;
A
#
# COMPACT_ATOMS: atom_id res chain seq x y z
N MET A 1 -8.89 18.20 -53.09
CA MET A 1 -7.44 18.05 -52.91
C MET A 1 -6.99 19.16 -51.99
N SER A 2 -6.88 18.87 -50.71
CA SER A 2 -6.29 19.75 -49.70
C SER A 2 -5.00 19.05 -49.25
N PRO A 3 -3.86 19.75 -49.08
CA PRO A 3 -2.60 19.09 -48.81
C PRO A 3 -2.61 18.53 -47.39
N SER A 4 -2.40 17.22 -47.30
CA SER A 4 -2.01 16.50 -46.09
C SER A 4 -0.79 17.17 -45.45
N THR A 5 -0.96 17.75 -44.26
CA THR A 5 0.15 18.16 -43.40
C THR A 5 0.87 16.90 -42.91
N ALA A 6 2.13 16.74 -43.31
CA ALA A 6 2.99 15.65 -42.83
C ALA A 6 3.14 15.71 -41.28
N PRO A 7 3.31 14.56 -40.60
CA PRO A 7 3.53 14.53 -39.16
C PRO A 7 4.84 15.25 -38.84
N SER A 8 4.76 16.32 -38.04
CA SER A 8 5.93 17.06 -37.58
C SER A 8 6.74 16.19 -36.62
N THR A 9 7.94 15.79 -37.04
CA THR A 9 9.06 15.55 -36.12
C THR A 9 9.17 16.73 -35.15
N PRO A 10 9.55 16.51 -33.87
CA PRO A 10 9.74 17.60 -32.92
C PRO A 10 10.59 18.70 -33.57
N ASP A 11 10.07 19.92 -33.56
CA ASP A 11 10.68 21.06 -34.24
C ASP A 11 11.99 21.39 -33.51
N LEU A 12 13.11 20.86 -34.01
CA LEU A 12 14.47 21.04 -33.48
C LEU A 12 14.94 22.51 -33.44
N LYS A 13 14.08 23.46 -33.83
CA LYS A 13 14.38 24.90 -33.90
C LYS A 13 14.30 25.63 -32.54
N THR A 14 13.90 24.99 -31.45
CA THR A 14 13.72 25.65 -30.13
C THR A 14 14.89 25.50 -29.15
N ALA A 15 15.83 24.58 -29.37
CA ALA A 15 16.91 24.33 -28.40
C ALA A 15 18.10 25.28 -28.60
N ASP A 16 18.50 26.03 -27.57
CA ASP A 16 19.78 26.76 -27.53
C ASP A 16 20.94 25.73 -27.48
N PRO A 17 21.72 25.55 -28.55
CA PRO A 17 22.75 24.50 -28.62
C PRO A 17 23.86 24.72 -27.59
N ASN A 18 24.15 25.97 -27.23
CA ASN A 18 25.17 26.29 -26.24
C ASN A 18 24.72 25.92 -24.84
N LYS A 19 23.46 26.22 -24.50
CA LYS A 19 22.86 25.83 -23.22
C LYS A 19 22.81 24.30 -23.09
N LEU A 20 22.38 23.61 -24.15
CA LEU A 20 22.36 22.14 -24.17
C LEU A 20 23.76 21.56 -23.96
N ALA A 21 24.78 22.06 -24.65
CA ALA A 21 26.17 21.60 -24.48
C ALA A 21 26.72 21.84 -23.06
N GLN A 22 26.41 23.00 -22.46
CA GLN A 22 26.78 23.30 -21.07
C GLN A 22 26.09 22.35 -20.09
N ASN A 23 24.80 22.11 -20.27
CA ASN A 23 24.04 21.23 -19.39
C ASN A 23 24.42 19.75 -19.57
N LEU A 24 24.81 19.32 -20.77
CA LEU A 24 25.39 17.99 -20.99
C LEU A 24 26.65 17.77 -20.15
N SER A 25 27.52 18.78 -20.04
CA SER A 25 28.69 18.70 -19.15
C SER A 25 28.29 18.53 -17.68
N LYS A 26 27.28 19.30 -17.20
CA LYS A 26 26.76 19.17 -15.83
C LYS A 26 26.11 17.80 -15.59
N ILE A 27 25.37 17.28 -16.57
CA ILE A 27 24.75 15.95 -16.53
C ILE A 27 25.83 14.88 -16.36
N ILE A 28 26.93 14.96 -17.10
CA ILE A 28 28.05 14.01 -16.99
C ILE A 28 28.67 14.08 -15.59
N GLU A 29 28.96 15.29 -15.08
CA GLU A 29 29.54 15.49 -13.76
C GLU A 29 28.63 14.95 -12.63
N GLN A 30 27.35 15.31 -12.65
CA GLN A 30 26.37 14.83 -11.67
C GLN A 30 26.16 13.32 -11.76
N SER A 31 26.15 12.75 -12.96
CA SER A 31 26.05 11.29 -13.15
C SER A 31 27.25 10.55 -12.57
N GLN A 32 28.46 11.10 -12.70
CA GLN A 32 29.65 10.55 -12.05
C GLN A 32 29.52 10.59 -10.52
N ARG A 33 29.00 11.68 -9.94
CA ARG A 33 28.75 11.78 -8.49
C ARG A 33 27.74 10.73 -8.01
N VAL A 34 26.62 10.56 -8.73
CA VAL A 34 25.62 9.52 -8.43
C VAL A 34 26.27 8.13 -8.45
N LEU A 35 27.06 7.81 -9.48
CA LEU A 35 27.74 6.52 -9.60
C LEU A 35 28.76 6.30 -8.48
N GLN A 36 29.54 7.33 -8.11
CA GLN A 36 30.51 7.24 -7.03
C GLN A 36 29.83 6.95 -5.68
N GLU A 37 28.72 7.64 -5.36
CA GLU A 37 27.96 7.37 -4.13
C GLU A 37 27.35 5.96 -4.13
N TYR A 38 26.88 5.49 -5.28
CA TYR A 38 26.41 4.10 -5.43
C TYR A 38 27.53 3.07 -5.19
N LEU A 39 28.72 3.27 -5.79
CA LEU A 39 29.85 2.33 -5.69
C LEU A 39 30.47 2.28 -4.29
N LYS A 40 30.71 3.44 -3.65
CA LYS A 40 31.21 3.52 -2.26
C LYS A 40 30.37 2.70 -1.29
N ARG A 41 29.07 2.55 -1.59
CA ARG A 41 28.13 1.77 -0.78
C ARG A 41 28.24 0.27 -1.01
N GLN A 42 28.43 -0.20 -2.25
CA GLN A 42 28.66 -1.65 -2.49
C GLN A 42 29.88 -2.15 -1.71
N GLU A 43 30.92 -1.33 -1.60
CA GLU A 43 32.15 -1.67 -0.87
C GLU A 43 31.97 -1.75 0.66
N ARG A 44 31.03 -0.98 1.24
CA ARG A 44 30.81 -0.98 2.70
C ARG A 44 30.08 -2.23 3.20
N GLY A 45 29.43 -3.00 2.33
CA GLY A 45 28.72 -4.23 2.72
C GLY A 45 27.56 -4.02 3.70
N ASP A 46 27.14 -2.77 3.94
CA ASP A 46 26.24 -2.38 5.03
C ASP A 46 24.80 -2.91 4.88
N GLN A 47 24.46 -3.54 3.74
CA GLN A 47 23.07 -3.84 3.41
C GLN A 47 22.88 -5.08 2.53
N ILE A 48 21.91 -5.89 2.95
CA ILE A 48 21.29 -6.95 2.16
C ILE A 48 20.05 -6.36 1.50
N SER A 49 19.90 -6.61 0.20
CA SER A 49 18.72 -6.24 -0.57
C SER A 49 17.55 -7.18 -0.26
N LEU A 50 16.34 -6.64 -0.07
CA LEU A 50 15.09 -7.43 0.00
C LEU A 50 14.85 -8.25 -1.28
N ILE A 51 15.51 -7.84 -2.37
CA ILE A 51 15.61 -8.55 -3.65
C ILE A 51 16.94 -9.29 -3.60
N ASP A 52 16.92 -10.58 -3.24
CA ASP A 52 18.10 -11.44 -3.33
C ASP A 52 18.19 -12.03 -4.75
N PRO A 53 19.22 -11.68 -5.55
CA PRO A 53 19.36 -12.19 -6.92
C PRO A 53 19.47 -13.71 -6.99
N ALA A 54 20.00 -14.37 -5.95
CA ALA A 54 20.11 -15.83 -5.94
C ALA A 54 18.73 -16.49 -5.77
N ILE A 55 17.89 -15.96 -4.85
CA ILE A 55 16.53 -16.47 -4.62
C ILE A 55 15.66 -16.31 -5.88
N ILE A 56 15.78 -15.15 -6.54
CA ILE A 56 15.08 -14.87 -7.80
C ILE A 56 15.62 -15.77 -8.91
N GLY A 57 16.95 -15.87 -9.03
CA GLY A 57 17.63 -16.69 -10.03
C GLY A 57 17.20 -18.16 -9.98
N LYS A 58 17.04 -18.73 -8.78
CA LYS A 58 16.52 -20.09 -8.59
C LYS A 58 15.11 -20.25 -9.16
N SER A 59 14.20 -19.32 -8.86
CA SER A 59 12.82 -19.37 -9.38
C SER A 59 12.78 -19.31 -10.92
N PHE A 60 13.62 -18.46 -11.53
CA PHE A 60 13.75 -18.40 -12.99
C PHE A 60 14.44 -19.64 -13.59
N GLN A 61 15.38 -20.27 -12.87
CA GLN A 61 15.99 -21.52 -13.29
C GLN A 61 14.95 -22.65 -13.33
N GLU A 62 14.06 -22.73 -12.35
CA GLU A 62 12.96 -23.69 -12.33
C GLU A 62 11.96 -23.45 -13.48
N LEU A 63 11.58 -22.18 -13.74
CA LEU A 63 10.81 -21.81 -14.94
C LEU A 63 11.48 -22.31 -16.21
N PHE A 64 12.78 -22.03 -16.39
CA PHE A 64 13.53 -22.42 -17.57
C PHE A 64 13.59 -23.95 -17.75
N GLN A 65 13.77 -24.69 -16.65
CA GLN A 65 13.73 -26.15 -16.69
C GLN A 65 12.37 -26.70 -17.12
N GLN A 66 11.26 -26.09 -16.71
CA GLN A 66 9.93 -26.52 -17.16
C GLN A 66 9.68 -26.14 -18.62
N LEU A 67 10.12 -24.94 -19.06
CA LEU A 67 10.05 -24.54 -20.47
C LEU A 67 10.81 -25.50 -21.39
N LEU A 68 11.97 -26.01 -20.97
CA LEU A 68 12.72 -26.99 -21.75
C LEU A 68 12.01 -28.35 -21.88
N LYS A 69 11.09 -28.68 -20.97
CA LYS A 69 10.29 -29.92 -21.04
C LYS A 69 9.10 -29.80 -21.99
N ASP A 70 8.67 -28.58 -22.30
CA ASP A 70 7.58 -28.31 -23.25
C ASP A 70 8.07 -27.34 -24.34
N PRO A 71 8.96 -27.81 -25.25
CA PRO A 71 9.51 -26.98 -26.31
C PRO A 71 8.44 -26.49 -27.29
N ASP A 72 7.32 -27.21 -27.41
CA ASP A 72 6.21 -26.84 -28.29
C ASP A 72 5.55 -25.53 -27.84
N LYS A 73 5.37 -25.32 -26.53
CA LYS A 73 4.88 -24.03 -26.00
C LYS A 73 5.83 -22.89 -26.31
N LEU A 74 7.14 -23.09 -26.13
CA LEU A 74 8.15 -22.07 -26.43
C LEU A 74 8.15 -21.73 -27.92
N ILE A 75 8.10 -22.73 -28.80
CA ILE A 75 8.04 -22.54 -30.26
C ILE A 75 6.76 -21.81 -30.65
N LYS A 76 5.59 -22.19 -30.10
CA LYS A 76 4.32 -21.52 -30.37
C LYS A 76 4.36 -20.04 -29.96
N ALA A 77 4.81 -19.74 -28.75
CA ALA A 77 4.97 -18.37 -28.27
C ALA A 77 5.93 -17.56 -29.15
N GLN A 78 7.02 -18.18 -29.61
CA GLN A 78 7.97 -17.55 -30.53
C GLN A 78 7.35 -17.28 -31.92
N VAL A 79 6.59 -18.22 -32.47
CA VAL A 79 5.90 -18.07 -33.76
C VAL A 79 4.83 -16.98 -33.68
N GLU A 80 4.01 -16.97 -32.63
CA GLU A 80 3.01 -15.93 -32.38
C GLU A 80 3.66 -14.56 -32.21
N PHE A 81 4.76 -14.48 -31.44
CA PHE A 81 5.54 -13.26 -31.29
C PHE A 81 6.04 -12.73 -32.63
N TRP A 82 6.67 -13.57 -33.46
CA TRP A 82 7.17 -13.16 -34.78
C TRP A 82 6.04 -12.72 -35.72
N LYS A 83 4.90 -13.42 -35.70
CA LYS A 83 3.73 -13.03 -36.48
C LYS A 83 3.23 -11.65 -36.07
N ASN A 84 3.02 -11.41 -34.77
CA ASN A 84 2.57 -10.12 -34.25
C ASN A 84 3.57 -9.00 -34.59
N TYR A 85 4.88 -9.30 -34.58
CA TYR A 85 5.91 -8.35 -34.98
C TYR A 85 5.90 -8.04 -36.49
N LEU A 86 5.66 -9.04 -37.34
CA LEU A 86 5.48 -8.83 -38.78
C LEU A 86 4.25 -7.96 -39.06
N ASP A 87 3.14 -8.22 -38.37
CA ASP A 87 1.91 -7.41 -38.44
C ASP A 87 2.19 -5.96 -38.02
N LEU A 88 2.98 -5.76 -36.95
CA LEU A 88 3.42 -4.43 -36.51
C LEU A 88 4.28 -3.71 -37.55
N TRP A 89 5.26 -4.40 -38.16
CA TRP A 89 6.09 -3.84 -39.23
C TRP A 89 5.25 -3.46 -40.46
N GLN A 90 4.28 -4.29 -40.82
CA GLN A 90 3.35 -4.01 -41.92
C GLN A 90 2.49 -2.78 -41.62
N ALA A 91 1.89 -2.71 -40.42
CA ALA A 91 1.09 -1.56 -40.00
C ALA A 91 1.91 -0.27 -39.98
N ALA A 92 3.11 -0.29 -39.41
CA ALA A 92 4.01 0.86 -39.38
C ALA A 92 4.43 1.32 -40.79
N SER A 93 4.72 0.37 -41.70
CA SER A 93 5.06 0.68 -43.10
C SER A 93 3.89 1.33 -43.84
N GLN A 94 2.66 0.85 -43.61
CA GLN A 94 1.45 1.43 -44.18
C GLN A 94 1.18 2.84 -43.64
N ARG A 95 1.37 3.07 -42.33
CA ARG A 95 1.28 4.42 -41.72
C ARG A 95 2.32 5.38 -42.27
N LEU A 96 3.57 4.95 -42.44
CA LEU A 96 4.61 5.76 -43.09
C LEU A 96 4.25 6.11 -44.55
N ALA A 97 3.54 5.22 -45.24
CA ALA A 97 3.00 5.48 -46.58
C ALA A 97 1.71 6.34 -46.59
N GLY A 98 1.28 6.86 -45.44
CA GLY A 98 0.13 7.76 -45.31
C GLY A 98 -1.24 7.07 -45.21
N HIS A 99 -1.28 5.76 -44.96
CA HIS A 99 -2.53 5.03 -44.76
C HIS A 99 -2.93 5.00 -43.28
N GLU A 100 -4.23 5.01 -42.99
CA GLU A 100 -4.74 4.73 -41.65
C GLU A 100 -4.72 3.22 -41.39
N THR A 101 -4.21 2.82 -40.23
CA THR A 101 -4.18 1.42 -39.78
C THR A 101 -4.68 1.32 -38.36
N GLN A 102 -5.35 0.23 -38.02
CA GLN A 102 -5.65 -0.08 -36.62
C GLN A 102 -4.37 -0.51 -35.88
N PRO A 103 -4.21 -0.17 -34.60
CA PRO A 103 -3.09 -0.66 -33.80
C PRO A 103 -3.16 -2.18 -33.65
N VAL A 104 -2.00 -2.84 -33.67
CA VAL A 104 -1.90 -4.30 -33.46
C VAL A 104 -2.14 -4.65 -32.00
N ILE A 105 -1.76 -3.76 -31.08
CA ILE A 105 -2.01 -3.87 -29.65
C ILE A 105 -2.23 -2.49 -29.03
N GLU A 106 -3.11 -2.41 -28.05
CA GLU A 106 -3.38 -1.19 -27.28
C GLU A 106 -2.95 -1.37 -25.82
N PRO A 107 -2.57 -0.28 -25.12
CA PRO A 107 -2.31 -0.35 -23.69
C PRO A 107 -3.55 -0.85 -22.92
N PRO A 108 -3.38 -1.62 -21.83
CA PRO A 108 -4.48 -2.02 -20.98
C PRO A 108 -5.28 -0.80 -20.46
N PRO A 109 -6.60 -0.94 -20.23
CA PRO A 109 -7.41 0.13 -19.67
C PRO A 109 -6.82 0.66 -18.36
N GLY A 110 -6.62 1.98 -18.28
CA GLY A 110 -6.07 2.64 -17.11
C GLY A 110 -4.55 2.82 -17.09
N ASP A 111 -3.80 2.28 -18.06
CA ASP A 111 -2.37 2.55 -18.18
C ASP A 111 -2.11 4.00 -18.61
N LYS A 112 -1.64 4.83 -17.67
CA LYS A 112 -1.39 6.26 -17.88
C LYS A 112 -0.05 6.57 -18.51
N ARG A 113 0.83 5.57 -18.71
CA ARG A 113 2.20 5.77 -19.23
C ARG A 113 2.17 6.34 -20.66
N PHE A 114 1.20 5.94 -21.47
CA PHE A 114 1.11 6.30 -22.90
C PHE A 114 0.07 7.40 -23.19
N LYS A 115 -0.17 8.32 -22.23
CA LYS A 115 -1.21 9.35 -22.34
C LYS A 115 -0.94 10.48 -23.35
N ASP A 116 0.33 10.70 -23.70
CA ASP A 116 0.74 11.75 -24.64
C ASP A 116 0.29 11.38 -26.07
N GLN A 117 -0.29 12.33 -26.81
CA GLN A 117 -0.80 12.10 -28.16
C GLN A 117 0.29 11.64 -29.13
N GLN A 118 1.56 12.00 -28.90
CA GLN A 118 2.67 11.55 -29.74
C GLN A 118 2.83 10.02 -29.75
N TRP A 119 2.40 9.32 -28.70
CA TRP A 119 2.39 7.86 -28.67
C TRP A 119 1.43 7.23 -29.69
N ALA A 120 0.45 7.97 -30.19
CA ALA A 120 -0.50 7.51 -31.21
C ALA A 120 -0.22 8.18 -32.56
N GLU A 121 0.13 9.47 -32.57
CA GLU A 121 0.26 10.27 -33.79
C GLU A 121 1.62 10.07 -34.49
N ASN A 122 2.71 9.94 -33.74
CA ASN A 122 4.05 9.77 -34.31
C ASN A 122 4.33 8.28 -34.56
N VAL A 123 4.63 7.94 -35.82
CA VAL A 123 4.82 6.54 -36.25
C VAL A 123 5.97 5.83 -35.53
N VAL A 124 7.05 6.55 -35.17
CA VAL A 124 8.19 5.96 -34.45
C VAL A 124 7.82 5.65 -33.00
N PHE A 125 7.20 6.60 -32.29
CA PHE A 125 6.78 6.38 -30.91
C PHE A 125 5.65 5.35 -30.81
N ASP A 126 4.73 5.33 -31.77
CA ASP A 126 3.68 4.32 -31.86
C ASP A 126 4.27 2.92 -32.09
N PHE A 127 5.26 2.78 -32.98
CA PHE A 127 5.98 1.52 -33.18
C PHE A 127 6.70 1.06 -31.91
N ILE A 128 7.43 1.95 -31.22
CA ILE A 128 8.12 1.64 -29.96
C ILE A 128 7.14 1.19 -28.89
N LYS A 129 6.02 1.91 -28.72
CA LYS A 129 4.95 1.55 -27.77
C LYS A 129 4.41 0.15 -28.08
N GLN A 130 3.98 -0.10 -29.31
CA GLN A 130 3.38 -1.38 -29.67
C GLN A 130 4.39 -2.54 -29.61
N SER A 131 5.64 -2.31 -30.00
CA SER A 131 6.76 -3.27 -29.86
C SER A 131 6.96 -3.68 -28.40
N TYR A 132 6.97 -2.71 -27.49
CA TYR A 132 7.03 -2.96 -26.05
C TYR A 132 5.81 -3.75 -25.56
N LEU A 133 4.59 -3.32 -25.90
CA LEU A 133 3.36 -3.99 -25.47
C LEU A 133 3.30 -5.44 -25.95
N LEU A 134 3.67 -5.72 -27.21
CA LEU A 134 3.73 -7.09 -27.74
C LEU A 134 4.78 -7.93 -27.02
N SER A 135 5.95 -7.36 -26.73
CA SER A 135 7.01 -8.06 -26.00
C SER A 135 6.61 -8.35 -24.55
N ALA A 136 5.94 -7.39 -23.91
CA ALA A 136 5.41 -7.50 -22.57
C ALA A 136 4.33 -8.59 -22.48
N ASP A 137 3.36 -8.58 -23.39
CA ASP A 137 2.27 -9.56 -23.47
C ASP A 137 2.81 -10.97 -23.76
N SER A 138 3.72 -11.10 -24.73
CA SER A 138 4.36 -12.37 -25.07
C SER A 138 5.15 -12.95 -23.89
N LEU A 139 5.97 -12.13 -23.21
CA LEU A 139 6.77 -12.59 -22.07
C LEU A 139 5.90 -13.00 -20.89
N GLN A 140 4.89 -12.20 -20.55
CA GLN A 140 3.97 -12.51 -19.45
C GLN A 140 3.10 -13.73 -19.77
N GLY A 141 2.57 -13.82 -20.99
CA GLY A 141 1.79 -14.94 -21.47
C GLY A 141 2.58 -16.24 -21.45
N LEU A 142 3.85 -16.20 -21.87
CA LEU A 142 4.74 -17.36 -21.79
C LEU A 142 4.89 -17.83 -20.34
N VAL A 143 5.23 -16.94 -19.41
CA VAL A 143 5.38 -17.27 -17.99
C VAL A 143 4.08 -17.83 -17.39
N GLN A 144 2.92 -17.27 -17.75
CA GLN A 144 1.62 -17.75 -17.28
C GLN A 144 1.23 -19.12 -17.84
N SER A 145 1.69 -19.45 -19.06
CA SER A 145 1.37 -20.71 -19.73
C SER A 145 2.16 -21.93 -19.23
N VAL A 146 3.22 -21.71 -18.42
CA VAL A 146 4.06 -22.79 -17.90
C VAL A 146 3.30 -23.59 -16.85
N GLU A 147 3.17 -24.88 -17.10
CA GLU A 147 2.57 -25.83 -16.17
C GLU A 147 3.66 -26.56 -15.37
N GLY A 148 3.29 -27.12 -14.21
CA GLY A 148 4.19 -27.94 -13.39
C GLY A 148 5.15 -27.17 -12.47
N LEU A 149 5.00 -25.84 -12.37
CA LEU A 149 5.52 -25.06 -11.25
C LEU A 149 4.56 -25.17 -10.06
N ASP A 150 5.10 -25.15 -8.84
CA ASP A 150 4.25 -24.93 -7.67
C ASP A 150 3.71 -23.49 -7.66
N ASP A 151 2.55 -23.29 -7.03
CA ASP A 151 1.85 -22.00 -7.04
C ASP A 151 2.71 -20.83 -6.54
N LYS A 152 3.57 -21.08 -5.54
CA LYS A 152 4.42 -20.05 -4.95
C LYS A 152 5.51 -19.62 -5.93
N THR A 153 6.19 -20.58 -6.57
CA THR A 153 7.20 -20.28 -7.60
C THR A 153 6.57 -19.60 -8.80
N ALA A 154 5.41 -20.05 -9.26
CA ALA A 154 4.68 -19.42 -10.36
C ALA A 154 4.35 -17.94 -10.06
N ARG A 155 3.81 -17.64 -8.87
CA ARG A 155 3.52 -16.27 -8.43
C ARG A 155 4.79 -15.40 -8.35
N LYS A 156 5.89 -15.92 -7.80
CA LYS A 156 7.19 -15.21 -7.73
C LYS A 156 7.69 -14.83 -9.12
N VAL A 157 7.74 -15.79 -10.04
CA VAL A 157 8.24 -15.56 -11.40
C VAL A 157 7.34 -14.57 -12.15
N GLN A 158 6.02 -14.70 -12.04
CA GLN A 158 5.08 -13.73 -12.63
C GLN A 158 5.31 -12.32 -12.09
N PHE A 159 5.44 -12.17 -10.76
CA PHE A 159 5.71 -10.89 -10.13
C PHE A 159 6.99 -10.26 -10.63
N TYR A 160 8.13 -10.96 -10.57
CA TYR A 160 9.42 -10.40 -10.99
C TYR A 160 9.52 -10.19 -12.50
N THR A 161 8.84 -11.01 -13.31
CA THR A 161 8.70 -10.77 -14.75
C THR A 161 7.99 -9.46 -15.02
N ARG A 162 6.90 -9.17 -14.30
CA ARG A 162 6.20 -7.89 -14.41
C ARG A 162 7.08 -6.72 -13.97
N GLN A 163 7.83 -6.85 -12.88
CA GLN A 163 8.80 -5.82 -12.47
C GLN A 163 9.84 -5.53 -13.56
N PHE A 164 10.35 -6.56 -14.21
CA PHE A 164 11.28 -6.43 -15.33
C PHE A 164 10.64 -5.73 -16.53
N VAL A 165 9.44 -6.16 -16.93
CA VAL A 165 8.68 -5.53 -18.02
C VAL A 165 8.45 -4.05 -17.73
N ASP A 166 7.98 -3.71 -16.53
CA ASP A 166 7.72 -2.33 -16.13
C ASP A 166 8.99 -1.48 -16.13
N ALA A 167 10.14 -2.06 -15.75
CA ALA A 167 11.43 -1.39 -15.82
C ALA A 167 11.88 -1.07 -17.25
N MET A 168 11.59 -1.98 -18.17
CA MET A 168 11.94 -1.85 -19.59
C MET A 168 10.94 -1.01 -20.39
N ALA A 169 9.93 -0.42 -19.74
CA ALA A 169 8.96 0.43 -20.42
C ALA A 169 9.67 1.61 -21.13
N PRO A 170 9.34 1.88 -22.42
CA PRO A 170 10.00 2.94 -23.19
C PRO A 170 9.74 4.35 -22.60
N THR A 171 8.74 4.48 -21.74
CA THR A 171 8.47 5.70 -20.98
C THR A 171 9.57 6.04 -19.97
N ASN A 172 10.39 5.08 -19.57
CA ASN A 172 11.39 5.25 -18.53
C ASN A 172 12.74 5.78 -19.05
N PHE A 173 12.85 6.05 -20.36
CA PHE A 173 14.11 6.47 -20.99
C PHE A 173 13.92 7.76 -21.79
N VAL A 174 14.90 8.66 -21.70
CA VAL A 174 14.87 10.00 -22.33
C VAL A 174 14.62 9.93 -23.84
N LEU A 175 15.32 9.02 -24.55
CA LEU A 175 15.31 8.97 -26.01
C LEU A 175 14.03 8.35 -26.59
N THR A 176 13.29 7.58 -25.79
CA THR A 176 12.10 6.86 -26.24
C THR A 176 10.81 7.44 -25.66
N ASN A 177 10.90 8.41 -24.74
CA ASN A 177 9.74 9.08 -24.16
C ASN A 177 9.53 10.47 -24.84
N PRO A 178 8.46 10.66 -25.62
CA PRO A 178 8.22 11.91 -26.36
C PRO A 178 8.08 13.11 -25.44
N THR A 179 7.40 12.96 -24.30
CA THR A 179 7.20 14.04 -23.32
C THR A 179 8.53 14.48 -22.70
N VAL A 180 9.39 13.53 -22.33
CA VAL A 180 10.70 13.83 -21.75
C VAL A 180 11.63 14.42 -22.80
N LEU A 181 11.67 13.85 -24.01
CA LEU A 181 12.49 14.34 -25.10
C LEU A 181 12.14 15.79 -25.44
N GLN A 182 10.86 16.09 -25.57
CA GLN A 182 10.36 17.44 -25.82
C GLN A 182 10.76 18.40 -24.69
N ALA A 183 10.54 18.02 -23.42
CA ALA A 183 10.95 18.84 -22.27
C ALA A 183 12.47 19.07 -22.21
N THR A 184 13.28 18.09 -22.61
CA THR A 184 14.74 18.23 -22.70
C THR A 184 15.16 19.21 -23.79
N LEU A 185 14.53 19.16 -24.96
CA LEU A 185 14.80 20.12 -26.04
C LEU A 185 14.36 21.54 -25.65
N ASP A 186 13.14 21.69 -25.15
CA ASP A 186 12.56 23.00 -24.79
C ASP A 186 13.28 23.68 -23.63
N SER A 187 13.76 22.90 -22.65
CA SER A 187 14.50 23.45 -21.50
C SER A 187 16.01 23.61 -21.76
N GLY A 188 16.53 23.11 -22.88
CA GLY A 188 17.97 23.01 -23.13
C GLY A 188 18.68 22.05 -22.15
N GLY A 189 17.98 21.01 -21.70
CA GLY A 189 18.49 19.99 -20.76
C GLY A 189 18.41 20.33 -19.28
N ASP A 190 17.83 21.48 -18.89
CA ASP A 190 17.67 21.85 -17.47
C ASP A 190 16.85 20.81 -16.68
N ASN A 191 15.85 20.18 -17.31
CA ASN A 191 15.03 19.14 -16.70
C ASN A 191 15.88 17.96 -16.17
N LEU A 192 16.87 17.53 -16.94
CA LEU A 192 17.76 16.42 -16.57
C LEU A 192 18.78 16.85 -15.50
N VAL A 193 19.30 18.08 -15.57
CA VAL A 193 20.19 18.63 -14.52
C VAL A 193 19.46 18.69 -13.18
N LYS A 194 18.23 19.21 -13.18
CA LYS A 194 17.38 19.24 -11.98
C LYS A 194 17.02 17.83 -11.52
N GLY A 195 16.71 16.94 -12.45
CA GLY A 195 16.41 15.55 -12.17
C GLY A 195 17.56 14.78 -11.51
N LEU A 196 18.79 14.97 -11.97
CA LEU A 196 19.98 14.40 -11.34
C LEU A 196 20.24 14.99 -9.95
N GLN A 197 19.97 16.28 -9.76
CA GLN A 197 19.99 16.88 -8.43
C GLN A 197 18.96 16.22 -7.50
N ASN A 198 17.76 15.93 -8.00
CA ASN A 198 16.74 15.21 -7.23
C ASN A 198 17.19 13.79 -6.86
N VAL A 199 17.84 13.05 -7.79
CA VAL A 199 18.42 11.73 -7.50
C VAL A 199 19.48 11.81 -6.40
N LEU A 200 20.38 12.80 -6.46
CA LEU A 200 21.39 13.01 -5.43
C LEU A 200 20.77 13.32 -4.07
N THR A 201 19.78 14.22 -4.02
CA THR A 201 19.04 14.54 -2.78
C THR A 201 18.37 13.30 -2.19
N ASP A 202 17.73 12.49 -3.03
CA ASP A 202 17.04 11.26 -2.61
C ASP A 202 18.03 10.18 -2.12
N LEU A 203 19.22 10.09 -2.73
CA LEU A 203 20.32 9.23 -2.27
C LEU A 203 20.92 9.70 -0.94
N GLU A 204 21.15 11.01 -0.80
CA GLU A 204 21.68 11.60 0.43
C GLU A 204 20.70 11.39 1.59
N ARG A 205 19.40 11.63 1.39
CA ARG A 205 18.35 11.36 2.39
C ARG A 205 18.29 9.90 2.77
N GLY A 206 18.31 9.00 1.78
CA GLY A 206 18.30 7.56 2.04
C GLY A 206 19.63 7.00 2.53
N ARG A 207 20.60 7.85 2.91
CA ARG A 207 21.92 7.46 3.41
C ARG A 207 22.61 6.46 2.46
N GLY A 208 22.53 6.78 1.17
CA GLY A 208 23.05 5.97 0.06
C GLY A 208 22.02 5.03 -0.59
N GLN A 209 20.82 4.86 -0.02
CA GLN A 209 19.69 4.23 -0.70
C GLN A 209 18.88 5.25 -1.50
N LEU A 210 18.43 4.89 -2.70
CA LEU A 210 17.51 5.73 -3.44
C LEU A 210 16.14 5.67 -2.77
N GLN A 211 15.82 6.66 -1.94
CA GLN A 211 14.49 6.83 -1.38
C GLN A 211 13.73 7.83 -2.24
N ILE A 212 12.91 7.34 -3.16
CA ILE A 212 12.19 8.17 -4.12
C ILE A 212 11.22 9.11 -3.40
N THR A 213 11.36 10.41 -3.60
CA THR A 213 10.41 11.38 -3.04
C THR A 213 9.07 11.37 -3.79
N MET A 214 8.05 10.75 -3.19
CA MET A 214 6.72 10.66 -3.80
C MET A 214 5.82 11.88 -3.55
N THR A 215 6.19 12.74 -2.60
CA THR A 215 5.43 13.97 -2.28
C THR A 215 6.31 15.01 -1.59
N ASP A 216 5.84 16.25 -1.52
CA ASP A 216 6.49 17.28 -0.71
C ASP A 216 6.41 16.92 0.79
N LEU A 217 7.56 16.55 1.35
CA LEU A 217 7.69 16.15 2.76
C LEU A 217 7.55 17.33 3.74
N ASN A 218 7.63 18.57 3.26
CA ASN A 218 7.43 19.77 4.10
C ASN A 218 6.00 20.31 4.02
N ALA A 219 5.17 19.77 3.11
CA ALA A 219 3.81 20.25 2.93
C ALA A 219 2.86 19.83 4.06
N PHE A 220 3.19 18.78 4.81
CA PHE A 220 2.34 18.25 5.86
C PHE A 220 3.08 18.04 7.18
N THR A 221 2.39 18.35 8.27
CA THR A 221 2.86 18.17 9.64
C THR A 221 1.71 17.64 10.51
N PRO A 222 1.83 16.43 11.09
CA PRO A 222 0.84 15.90 12.01
C PRO A 222 0.58 16.84 13.20
N GLY A 223 -0.68 17.25 13.34
CA GLY A 223 -1.15 18.20 14.35
C GLY A 223 -1.25 19.65 13.87
N GLU A 224 -0.77 19.97 12.67
CA GLU A 224 -0.92 21.31 12.07
C GLU A 224 -1.89 21.30 10.90
N ASN A 225 -1.74 20.35 9.96
CA ASN A 225 -2.58 20.29 8.76
C ASN A 225 -3.04 18.87 8.35
N VAL A 226 -2.53 17.82 9.01
CA VAL A 226 -3.06 16.45 9.01
C VAL A 226 -3.17 15.96 10.45
N ALA A 227 -4.04 15.01 10.78
CA ALA A 227 -4.29 14.59 12.18
C ALA A 227 -4.71 15.76 13.09
N VAL A 228 -5.57 16.64 12.57
CA VAL A 228 -5.96 17.91 13.22
C VAL A 228 -7.31 17.85 13.93
N THR A 229 -7.92 16.67 14.06
CA THR A 229 -9.17 16.56 14.82
C THR A 229 -8.87 16.85 16.29
N PRO A 230 -9.52 17.87 16.91
CA PRO A 230 -9.20 18.26 18.28
C PRO A 230 -9.44 17.12 19.27
N GLY A 231 -8.50 16.93 20.18
CA GLY A 231 -8.54 15.87 21.18
C GLY A 231 -7.38 15.98 22.15
N LYS A 232 -7.28 15.03 23.07
CA LYS A 232 -6.18 14.93 24.04
C LYS A 232 -5.73 13.49 24.20
N VAL A 233 -4.43 13.29 24.41
CA VAL A 233 -3.90 12.02 24.93
C VAL A 233 -4.35 11.89 26.38
N ILE A 234 -5.11 10.85 26.70
CA ILE A 234 -5.67 10.61 28.05
C ILE A 234 -4.99 9.46 28.78
N TYR A 235 -4.24 8.63 28.07
CA TYR A 235 -3.48 7.52 28.62
C TYR A 235 -2.23 7.29 27.76
N GLN A 236 -1.14 6.91 28.42
CA GLN A 236 0.12 6.58 27.76
C GLN A 236 0.80 5.41 28.48
N SER A 237 1.18 4.39 27.73
CA SER A 237 2.11 3.34 28.12
C SER A 237 3.39 3.43 27.27
N GLU A 238 4.30 2.48 27.44
CA GLU A 238 5.53 2.41 26.63
C GLU A 238 5.27 2.16 25.14
N LEU A 239 4.17 1.48 24.79
CA LEU A 239 3.83 1.14 23.41
C LEU A 239 2.77 2.06 22.78
N LEU A 240 1.94 2.69 23.61
CA LEU A 240 0.67 3.24 23.16
C LEU A 240 0.34 4.57 23.82
N GLN A 241 -0.01 5.56 23.01
CA GLN A 241 -0.82 6.71 23.43
C GLN A 241 -2.28 6.48 23.04
N LEU A 242 -3.20 6.68 23.98
CA LEU A 242 -4.64 6.65 23.71
C LEU A 242 -5.17 8.09 23.63
N ILE A 243 -5.68 8.45 22.46
CA ILE A 243 -6.28 9.76 22.21
C ILE A 243 -7.79 9.66 22.44
N GLN A 244 -8.37 10.62 23.16
CA GLN A 244 -9.81 10.89 23.18
C GLN A 244 -10.07 12.20 22.42
N TYR A 245 -10.96 12.17 21.45
CA TYR A 245 -11.32 13.37 20.67
C TYR A 245 -12.38 14.21 21.39
N ASN A 246 -12.32 15.51 21.17
CA ASN A 246 -13.33 16.45 21.68
C ASN A 246 -14.67 16.18 20.97
N PRO A 247 -15.79 16.17 21.71
CA PRO A 247 -17.10 16.02 21.09
C PRO A 247 -17.45 17.25 20.24
N SER A 248 -18.11 17.05 19.10
CA SER A 248 -18.66 18.14 18.27
C SER A 248 -20.18 18.27 18.36
N THR A 249 -20.83 17.45 19.20
CA THR A 249 -22.27 17.43 19.46
C THR A 249 -22.57 17.59 20.96
N PRO A 250 -23.74 18.13 21.36
CA PRO A 250 -24.11 18.26 22.78
C PRO A 250 -24.37 16.92 23.49
N THR A 251 -24.82 15.92 22.74
CA THR A 251 -25.01 14.54 23.21
C THR A 251 -24.24 13.58 22.33
N VAL A 252 -23.85 12.45 22.91
CA VAL A 252 -23.11 11.38 22.24
C VAL A 252 -23.74 10.02 22.56
N CYS A 253 -23.41 9.01 21.76
CA CYS A 253 -23.72 7.62 22.05
C CYS A 253 -23.16 7.20 23.41
N GLN A 254 -23.95 6.43 24.18
CA GLN A 254 -23.51 5.91 25.46
C GLN A 254 -22.21 5.13 25.31
N ARG A 255 -22.17 4.12 24.44
CA ARG A 255 -20.98 3.28 24.25
C ARG A 255 -19.91 4.02 23.44
N PRO A 256 -18.69 4.18 23.98
CA PRO A 256 -17.56 4.76 23.25
C PRO A 256 -17.15 3.93 22.02
N PHE A 257 -16.40 4.57 21.13
CA PHE A 257 -15.86 3.95 19.92
C PHE A 257 -14.33 3.98 19.93
N LEU A 258 -13.68 2.81 19.86
CA LEU A 258 -12.22 2.68 19.82
C LEU A 258 -11.73 2.31 18.42
N PHE A 259 -10.85 3.12 17.84
CA PHE A 259 -10.04 2.72 16.69
C PHE A 259 -8.71 2.10 17.13
N VAL A 260 -8.47 0.87 16.68
CA VAL A 260 -7.20 0.14 16.77
C VAL A 260 -6.47 0.29 15.42
N SER A 261 -5.59 1.28 15.36
CA SER A 261 -4.78 1.56 14.17
C SER A 261 -3.75 0.45 13.89
N PRO A 262 -3.29 0.29 12.64
CA PRO A 262 -2.07 -0.44 12.37
C PRO A 262 -0.87 0.36 12.90
N TRP A 263 0.23 -0.34 13.14
CA TRP A 263 1.54 0.28 13.41
C TRP A 263 2.54 0.03 12.26
N ILE A 264 2.06 -0.51 11.13
CA ILE A 264 2.72 -0.38 9.83
C ILE A 264 2.21 0.94 9.25
N ASN A 265 3.09 1.94 9.21
CA ASN A 265 2.75 3.37 9.15
C ASN A 265 1.90 3.84 10.34
N LYS A 266 1.48 5.11 10.31
CA LYS A 266 0.89 5.80 11.46
C LYS A 266 -0.64 5.87 11.41
N PHE A 267 -1.28 6.08 12.57
CA PHE A 267 -2.73 6.02 12.71
C PHE A 267 -3.51 7.05 11.85
N TYR A 268 -2.86 8.17 11.51
CA TYR A 268 -3.56 9.33 10.93
C TYR A 268 -4.09 9.09 9.52
N ILE A 269 -3.88 7.91 8.92
CA ILE A 269 -4.65 7.48 7.74
C ILE A 269 -6.17 7.53 7.96
N MET A 270 -6.62 7.34 9.21
CA MET A 270 -8.03 7.47 9.61
C MET A 270 -8.41 8.89 10.03
N ASP A 271 -7.44 9.79 10.20
CA ASP A 271 -7.61 11.18 10.60
C ASP A 271 -6.74 12.10 9.72
N MET A 272 -6.96 12.05 8.40
CA MET A 272 -6.16 12.81 7.43
C MET A 272 -6.43 14.32 7.54
N ARG A 273 -6.96 14.95 6.48
CA ARG A 273 -7.45 16.33 6.53
C ARG A 273 -8.93 16.32 6.95
N PRO A 274 -9.49 17.46 7.40
CA PRO A 274 -10.88 17.51 7.83
C PRO A 274 -11.90 16.96 6.82
N LYS A 275 -11.64 17.13 5.50
CA LYS A 275 -12.50 16.63 4.42
C LYS A 275 -12.49 15.12 4.22
N ASN A 276 -11.45 14.43 4.70
CA ASN A 276 -11.24 12.99 4.52
C ASN A 276 -10.84 12.28 5.83
N SER A 277 -11.22 12.85 6.97
CA SER A 277 -11.01 12.25 8.30
C SER A 277 -12.23 11.42 8.69
N MET A 278 -12.02 10.11 8.86
CA MET A 278 -13.02 9.17 9.38
C MET A 278 -13.27 9.42 10.86
N VAL A 279 -12.22 9.76 11.62
CA VAL A 279 -12.32 10.14 13.03
C VAL A 279 -13.23 11.35 13.20
N LYS A 280 -12.96 12.44 12.46
CA LYS A 280 -13.78 13.65 12.52
C LYS A 280 -15.23 13.34 12.17
N TRP A 281 -15.45 12.56 11.11
CA TRP A 281 -16.80 12.17 10.71
C TRP A 281 -17.53 11.40 11.81
N MET A 282 -16.88 10.43 12.48
CA MET A 282 -17.45 9.70 13.61
C MET A 282 -17.77 10.59 14.82
N VAL A 283 -16.87 11.54 15.14
CA VAL A 283 -17.12 12.55 16.18
C VAL A 283 -18.36 13.38 15.83
N ASP A 284 -18.49 13.81 14.58
CA ASP A 284 -19.65 14.56 14.07
C ASP A 284 -20.95 13.74 14.03
N GLN A 285 -20.87 12.40 13.99
CA GLN A 285 -22.03 11.50 14.16
C GLN A 285 -22.43 11.29 15.63
N GLY A 286 -21.78 11.97 16.57
CA GLY A 286 -22.09 11.89 18.00
C GLY A 286 -21.50 10.66 18.69
N PHE A 287 -20.32 10.21 18.31
CA PHE A 287 -19.58 9.19 19.08
C PHE A 287 -18.54 9.83 20.00
N THR A 288 -18.35 9.26 21.19
CA THR A 288 -17.10 9.49 21.95
C THR A 288 -16.01 8.61 21.32
N VAL A 289 -15.12 9.22 20.54
CA VAL A 289 -14.12 8.50 19.74
C VAL A 289 -12.77 8.46 20.45
N PHE A 290 -12.15 7.28 20.43
CA PHE A 290 -10.81 7.00 20.90
C PHE A 290 -9.94 6.43 19.78
N MET A 291 -8.64 6.71 19.79
CA MET A 291 -7.68 6.22 18.80
C MET A 291 -6.41 5.71 19.48
N THR A 292 -5.94 4.53 19.06
CA THR A 292 -4.61 4.04 19.41
C THR A 292 -3.54 4.72 18.56
N SER A 293 -2.56 5.36 19.21
CA SER A 293 -1.38 5.94 18.57
C SER A 293 -0.14 5.19 19.05
N TRP A 294 0.36 4.29 18.20
CA TRP A 294 1.50 3.43 18.52
C TRP A 294 2.82 4.18 18.46
N ILE A 295 3.75 3.83 19.35
CA ILE A 295 5.12 4.33 19.30
C ILE A 295 5.84 3.85 18.03
N ASN A 296 6.70 4.69 17.45
CA ASN A 296 7.68 4.25 16.47
C ASN A 296 8.90 3.67 17.22
N PRO A 297 9.14 2.35 17.20
CA PRO A 297 10.06 1.72 18.13
C PRO A 297 11.53 1.93 17.76
N ASP A 298 12.38 1.92 18.78
CA ASP A 298 13.84 1.83 18.66
C ASP A 298 14.36 0.52 19.29
N GLU A 299 15.68 0.37 19.39
CA GLU A 299 16.34 -0.82 19.92
C GLU A 299 15.87 -1.22 21.34
N ARG A 300 15.38 -0.28 22.15
CA ARG A 300 14.91 -0.55 23.52
C ARG A 300 13.65 -1.42 23.51
N LEU A 301 12.85 -1.30 22.46
CA LEU A 301 11.59 -2.03 22.30
C LEU A 301 11.75 -3.32 21.49
N ALA A 302 12.97 -3.72 21.13
CA ALA A 302 13.22 -4.90 20.30
C ALA A 302 12.54 -6.19 20.75
N HIS A 303 12.42 -6.34 22.08
CA HIS A 303 11.86 -7.50 22.76
C HIS A 303 10.32 -7.49 22.83
N LYS A 304 9.66 -6.41 22.38
CA LYS A 304 8.20 -6.32 22.40
C LYS A 304 7.61 -7.32 21.41
N THR A 305 6.66 -8.09 21.90
CA THR A 305 6.00 -9.21 21.24
C THR A 305 4.60 -8.83 20.76
N PHE A 306 3.96 -9.69 19.97
CA PHE A 306 2.56 -9.48 19.57
C PHE A 306 1.61 -9.44 20.79
N ASP A 307 1.94 -10.19 21.85
CA ASP A 307 1.25 -10.21 23.13
C ASP A 307 1.23 -8.81 23.78
N ASP A 308 2.37 -8.11 23.77
CA ASP A 308 2.49 -6.77 24.38
C ASP A 308 1.57 -5.75 23.68
N TYR A 309 1.46 -5.82 22.35
CA TYR A 309 0.52 -4.98 21.59
C TYR A 309 -0.94 -5.33 21.90
N MET A 310 -1.25 -6.62 22.05
CA MET A 310 -2.60 -7.08 22.40
C MET A 310 -2.99 -6.60 23.81
N LEU A 311 -2.07 -6.73 24.77
CA LEU A 311 -2.27 -6.27 26.15
C LEU A 311 -2.41 -4.74 26.21
N ALA A 312 -1.61 -3.98 25.46
CA ALA A 312 -1.77 -2.53 25.35
C ALA A 312 -3.15 -2.14 24.79
N CYS A 313 -3.71 -2.92 23.86
CA CYS A 313 -5.08 -2.73 23.40
C CYS A 313 -6.12 -2.97 24.51
N VAL A 314 -5.89 -3.93 25.42
CA VAL A 314 -6.76 -4.16 26.59
C VAL A 314 -6.62 -3.03 27.61
N GLU A 315 -5.40 -2.56 27.88
CA GLU A 315 -5.11 -1.40 28.73
C GLU A 315 -5.83 -0.14 28.22
N ALA A 316 -5.88 0.06 26.90
CA ALA A 316 -6.65 1.14 26.30
C ALA A 316 -8.15 1.03 26.59
N MET A 317 -8.72 -0.19 26.57
CA MET A 317 -10.12 -0.40 26.93
C MET A 317 -10.37 -0.09 28.41
N ASP A 318 -9.44 -0.46 29.31
CA ASP A 318 -9.52 -0.11 30.73
C ASP A 318 -9.42 1.42 30.94
N ALA A 319 -8.57 2.10 30.16
CA ALA A 319 -8.44 3.55 30.18
C ALA A 319 -9.73 4.25 29.69
N ILE A 320 -10.41 3.70 28.67
CA ILE A 320 -11.72 4.20 28.23
C ILE A 320 -12.76 4.10 29.35
N GLU A 321 -12.82 2.98 30.07
CA GLU A 321 -13.74 2.82 31.20
C GLU A 321 -13.44 3.86 32.30
N GLN A 322 -12.17 4.14 32.58
CA GLN A 322 -11.77 5.19 33.53
C GLN A 322 -12.11 6.61 33.05
N ALA A 323 -11.98 6.88 31.75
CA ALA A 323 -12.27 8.19 31.16
C ALA A 323 -13.77 8.47 31.03
N THR A 324 -14.59 7.44 30.83
CA THR A 324 -16.01 7.62 30.45
C THR A 324 -17.00 7.05 31.46
N GLY A 325 -16.56 6.15 32.34
CA GLY A 325 -17.42 5.32 33.18
C GLY A 325 -18.07 4.14 32.43
N GLU A 326 -17.87 4.03 31.12
CA GLU A 326 -18.48 3.01 30.29
C GLU A 326 -17.53 1.84 30.06
N ARG A 327 -17.93 0.67 30.56
CA ARG A 327 -17.20 -0.57 30.30
C ARG A 327 -17.43 -1.09 28.88
N GLU A 328 -18.62 -0.86 28.32
CA GLU A 328 -19.01 -1.43 27.04
C GLU A 328 -18.65 -0.50 25.88
N ILE A 329 -17.93 -1.02 24.87
CA ILE A 329 -17.45 -0.24 23.72
C ILE A 329 -17.82 -0.89 22.38
N SER A 330 -17.78 -0.08 21.33
CA SER A 330 -17.62 -0.55 19.95
C SER A 330 -16.16 -0.34 19.52
N ALA A 331 -15.66 -1.16 18.60
CA ALA A 331 -14.28 -1.04 18.13
C ALA A 331 -14.15 -1.17 16.61
N ALA A 332 -13.12 -0.55 16.05
CA ALA A 332 -12.65 -0.76 14.69
C ALA A 332 -11.18 -1.17 14.71
N GLY A 333 -10.76 -2.02 13.78
CA GLY A 333 -9.35 -2.30 13.56
C GLY A 333 -9.01 -2.25 12.07
N TYR A 334 -7.90 -1.61 11.71
CA TYR A 334 -7.47 -1.48 10.31
C TYR A 334 -6.20 -2.27 10.02
N CYS A 335 -6.22 -3.09 8.97
CA CYS A 335 -5.09 -3.90 8.51
C CYS A 335 -4.57 -4.77 9.67
N LEU A 336 -3.29 -4.66 10.03
CA LEU A 336 -2.69 -5.36 11.17
C LEU A 336 -3.38 -5.02 12.51
N GLY A 337 -3.90 -3.79 12.67
CA GLY A 337 -4.71 -3.42 13.83
C GLY A 337 -6.05 -4.18 13.90
N GLY A 338 -6.60 -4.57 12.75
CA GLY A 338 -7.74 -5.49 12.66
C GLY A 338 -7.40 -6.91 13.10
N THR A 339 -6.24 -7.41 12.65
CA THR A 339 -5.74 -8.74 13.03
C THR A 339 -5.49 -8.79 14.55
N LEU A 340 -4.93 -7.72 15.11
CA LEU A 340 -4.78 -7.53 16.55
C LEU A 340 -6.14 -7.52 17.24
N LEU A 341 -7.09 -6.70 16.77
CA LEU A 341 -8.44 -6.60 17.37
C LEU A 341 -9.15 -7.96 17.42
N LEU A 342 -9.16 -8.73 16.32
CA LEU A 342 -9.80 -10.06 16.31
C LEU A 342 -9.09 -11.04 17.25
N SER A 343 -7.76 -10.99 17.34
CA SER A 343 -6.99 -11.77 18.31
C SER A 343 -7.34 -11.38 19.75
N THR A 344 -7.45 -10.08 20.04
CA THR A 344 -7.89 -9.54 21.34
C THR A 344 -9.31 -9.98 21.67
N LEU A 345 -10.25 -9.95 20.72
CA LEU A 345 -11.63 -10.42 20.94
C LEU A 345 -11.69 -11.91 21.28
N ALA A 346 -10.90 -12.74 20.61
CA ALA A 346 -10.80 -14.16 20.93
C ALA A 346 -10.16 -14.40 22.32
N TRP A 347 -9.15 -13.60 22.68
CA TRP A 347 -8.55 -13.61 24.01
C TRP A 347 -9.56 -13.20 25.10
N LEU A 348 -10.30 -12.11 24.89
CA LEU A 348 -11.37 -11.64 25.80
C LEU A 348 -12.47 -12.70 25.94
N ALA A 349 -12.86 -13.37 24.85
CA ALA A 349 -13.84 -14.45 24.88
C ALA A 349 -13.37 -15.61 25.77
N ALA A 350 -12.09 -15.99 25.71
CA ALA A 350 -11.52 -17.01 26.59
C ALA A 350 -11.49 -16.56 28.06
N LYS A 351 -11.29 -15.26 28.32
CA LYS A 351 -11.38 -14.64 29.65
C LYS A 351 -12.82 -14.36 30.11
N LYS A 352 -13.82 -14.66 29.28
CA LYS A 352 -15.25 -14.36 29.50
C LYS A 352 -15.56 -12.86 29.66
N ASP A 353 -14.70 -12.00 29.14
CA ASP A 353 -14.94 -10.56 29.10
C ASP A 353 -15.77 -10.21 27.85
N LYS A 354 -16.91 -9.55 28.06
CA LYS A 354 -17.90 -9.22 27.02
C LYS A 354 -18.00 -7.71 26.78
N ARG A 355 -16.93 -6.96 27.07
CA ARG A 355 -16.90 -5.49 26.95
C ARG A 355 -17.07 -4.95 25.53
N VAL A 356 -16.63 -5.68 24.49
CA VAL A 356 -16.79 -5.23 23.10
C VAL A 356 -18.12 -5.72 22.52
N LYS A 357 -18.99 -4.78 22.14
CA LYS A 357 -20.37 -5.06 21.69
C LYS A 357 -20.57 -5.08 20.19
N SER A 358 -19.66 -4.45 19.46
CA SER A 358 -19.57 -4.56 18.01
C SER A 358 -18.12 -4.30 17.60
N ALA A 359 -17.70 -4.92 16.51
CA ALA A 359 -16.39 -4.69 15.93
C ALA A 359 -16.49 -4.50 14.41
N ILE A 360 -15.64 -3.66 13.84
CA ILE A 360 -15.44 -3.60 12.39
C ILE A 360 -13.97 -3.80 12.05
N CYS A 361 -13.70 -4.58 11.00
CA CYS A 361 -12.35 -4.86 10.53
C CYS A 361 -12.19 -4.33 9.10
N PHE A 362 -11.33 -3.33 8.92
CA PHE A 362 -10.99 -2.76 7.63
C PHE A 362 -9.79 -3.49 7.03
N ALA A 363 -9.93 -4.05 5.83
CA ALA A 363 -8.86 -4.71 5.06
C ALA A 363 -7.96 -5.62 5.92
N CYS A 364 -8.59 -6.47 6.74
CA CYS A 364 -7.93 -7.25 7.77
C CYS A 364 -7.85 -8.72 7.38
N MET A 365 -6.65 -9.29 7.36
CA MET A 365 -6.45 -10.71 7.14
C MET A 365 -6.50 -11.50 8.46
N THR A 366 -7.12 -12.68 8.38
CA THR A 366 -7.16 -13.70 9.45
C THR A 366 -6.79 -15.07 8.92
N ASP A 367 -7.07 -15.31 7.64
CA ASP A 367 -6.55 -16.40 6.84
C ASP A 367 -5.51 -15.84 5.85
N PHE A 368 -4.28 -16.33 5.94
CA PHE A 368 -3.15 -15.93 5.12
C PHE A 368 -2.80 -16.98 4.05
N SER A 369 -3.74 -17.85 3.67
CA SER A 369 -3.51 -18.85 2.62
C SER A 369 -3.23 -18.22 1.26
N GLU A 370 -3.78 -17.03 1.00
CA GLU A 370 -3.56 -16.27 -0.22
C GLU A 370 -3.30 -14.79 0.12
N PRO A 371 -2.13 -14.43 0.69
CA PRO A 371 -1.90 -13.09 1.21
C PRO A 371 -1.61 -12.04 0.11
N GLY A 372 -1.92 -12.37 -1.15
CA GLY A 372 -1.64 -11.54 -2.32
C GLY A 372 -0.18 -11.52 -2.70
N GLU A 373 0.24 -10.46 -3.38
CA GLU A 373 1.59 -10.33 -3.92
C GLU A 373 2.68 -10.23 -2.84
N LEU A 374 2.31 -9.91 -1.59
CA LEU A 374 3.22 -9.95 -0.46
C LEU A 374 3.84 -11.34 -0.25
N GLU A 375 3.16 -12.42 -0.66
CA GLU A 375 3.65 -13.79 -0.56
C GLU A 375 5.03 -14.00 -1.21
N VAL A 376 5.33 -13.23 -2.26
CA VAL A 376 6.61 -13.28 -2.98
C VAL A 376 7.79 -12.99 -2.05
N PHE A 377 7.57 -12.18 -1.01
CA PHE A 377 8.57 -11.80 0.00
C PHE A 377 8.53 -12.70 1.25
N ILE A 378 7.65 -13.70 1.31
CA ILE A 378 7.52 -14.62 2.45
C ILE A 378 8.24 -15.92 2.12
N ASP A 379 9.58 -15.89 2.22
CA ASP A 379 10.45 -17.03 1.98
C ASP A 379 11.32 -17.35 3.21
N GLU A 380 11.59 -18.62 3.51
CA GLU A 380 12.37 -19.00 4.70
C GLU A 380 13.78 -18.40 4.68
N GLU A 381 14.42 -18.37 3.51
CA GLU A 381 15.77 -17.82 3.36
C GLU A 381 15.75 -16.31 3.61
N LEU A 382 14.77 -15.60 3.01
CA LEU A 382 14.62 -14.15 3.19
C LEU A 382 14.21 -13.77 4.61
N ILE A 383 13.30 -14.52 5.24
CA ILE A 383 12.88 -14.29 6.63
C ILE A 383 14.06 -14.49 7.58
N THR A 384 14.83 -15.55 7.43
CA THR A 384 16.01 -15.82 8.27
C THR A 384 17.05 -14.71 8.14
N LEU A 385 17.24 -14.22 6.91
CA LEU A 385 18.16 -13.12 6.63
C LEU A 385 17.70 -11.80 7.27
N LEU A 386 16.40 -11.49 7.18
CA LEU A 386 15.79 -10.35 7.85
C LEU A 386 15.88 -10.47 9.38
N GLU A 387 15.65 -11.66 9.93
CA GLU A 387 15.77 -11.90 11.37
C GLU A 387 17.20 -11.71 11.88
N LYS A 388 18.20 -12.12 11.09
CA LYS A 388 19.61 -11.84 11.42
C LYS A 388 19.87 -10.33 11.49
N GLN A 389 19.40 -9.57 10.50
CA GLN A 389 19.55 -8.10 10.49
C GLN A 389 18.83 -7.42 11.66
N MET A 390 17.58 -7.80 11.91
CA MET A 390 16.84 -7.31 13.07
C MET A 390 17.47 -7.78 14.39
N GLY A 391 18.19 -8.91 14.39
CA GLY A 391 18.97 -9.39 15.53
C GLY A 391 20.09 -8.43 15.94
N GLU A 392 20.71 -7.77 14.97
CA GLU A 392 21.76 -6.77 15.19
C GLU A 392 21.20 -5.39 15.58
N ARG A 393 20.07 -4.98 15.00
CA ARG A 393 19.48 -3.64 15.17
C ARG A 393 18.40 -3.55 16.26
N GLY A 394 17.71 -4.65 16.53
CA GLY A 394 16.53 -4.73 17.40
C GLY A 394 15.18 -4.53 16.69
N TYR A 395 15.16 -4.08 15.43
CA TYR A 395 13.92 -3.76 14.72
C TYR A 395 14.07 -3.93 13.20
N LEU A 396 12.94 -4.07 12.51
CA LEU A 396 12.82 -3.89 11.07
C LEU A 396 12.79 -2.39 10.75
N ASP A 397 13.65 -1.94 9.84
CA ASP A 397 13.69 -0.53 9.47
C ASP A 397 12.51 -0.16 8.56
N GLY A 398 11.92 1.03 8.77
CA GLY A 398 10.74 1.47 8.01
C GLY A 398 10.98 1.53 6.49
N SER A 399 12.21 1.83 6.07
CA SER A 399 12.59 1.87 4.65
C SER A 399 12.43 0.52 3.94
N GLN A 400 12.59 -0.60 4.67
CA GLN A 400 12.43 -1.94 4.12
C GLN A 400 10.96 -2.22 3.77
N MET A 401 10.04 -1.91 4.69
CA MET A 401 8.60 -2.05 4.41
C MET A 401 8.13 -1.10 3.31
N ALA A 402 8.61 0.15 3.31
CA ALA A 402 8.29 1.12 2.27
C ALA A 402 8.71 0.62 0.88
N GLY A 403 9.90 0.01 0.76
CA GLY A 403 10.38 -0.59 -0.47
C GLY A 403 9.49 -1.73 -0.98
N VAL A 404 9.05 -2.62 -0.07
CA VAL A 404 8.11 -3.71 -0.42
C VAL A 404 6.80 -3.13 -0.98
N PHE A 405 6.18 -2.18 -0.30
CA PHE A 405 4.91 -1.58 -0.76
C PHE A 405 5.05 -0.87 -2.10
N SER A 406 6.15 -0.15 -2.34
CA SER A 406 6.43 0.48 -3.63
C SER A 406 6.55 -0.53 -4.78
N MET A 407 7.14 -1.70 -4.54
CA MET A 407 7.27 -2.76 -5.55
C MET A 407 5.92 -3.39 -5.93
N LEU A 408 4.95 -3.47 -5.02
CA LEU A 408 3.63 -4.00 -5.32
C LEU A 408 2.86 -3.16 -6.37
N ARG A 409 3.19 -1.86 -6.48
CA ARG A 409 2.65 -0.93 -7.48
C ARG A 409 3.77 -0.16 -8.17
N ALA A 410 4.75 -0.88 -8.71
CA ALA A 410 5.96 -0.27 -9.28
C ALA A 410 5.70 0.81 -10.35
N ASN A 411 4.71 0.61 -11.24
CA ASN A 411 4.36 1.64 -12.23
C ASN A 411 3.94 2.97 -11.59
N ASP A 412 3.09 2.92 -10.55
CA ASP A 412 2.51 4.11 -9.92
C ASP A 412 3.42 4.71 -8.84
N LEU A 413 4.19 3.88 -8.14
CA LEU A 413 4.97 4.28 -6.95
C LEU A 413 6.49 4.38 -7.21
N ILE A 414 6.99 3.82 -8.32
CA ILE A 414 8.41 3.91 -8.71
C ILE A 414 8.52 4.67 -10.04
N TRP A 415 8.04 4.07 -11.13
CA TRP A 415 8.34 4.55 -12.49
C TRP A 415 7.69 5.90 -12.78
N TYR A 416 6.48 6.15 -12.29
CA TYR A 416 5.86 7.47 -12.38
C TYR A 416 6.77 8.57 -11.80
N PHE A 417 7.36 8.35 -10.62
CA PHE A 417 8.23 9.33 -9.96
C PHE A 417 9.63 9.37 -10.56
N VAL A 418 10.15 8.26 -11.08
CA VAL A 418 11.39 8.27 -11.87
C VAL A 418 11.23 9.19 -13.08
N VAL A 419 10.15 9.02 -13.85
CA VAL A 419 9.88 9.88 -15.01
C VAL A 419 9.62 11.32 -14.58
N ASN A 420 8.73 11.54 -13.61
CA ASN A 420 8.33 12.88 -13.21
C ASN A 420 9.44 13.67 -12.52
N ASN A 421 10.11 13.08 -11.53
CA ASN A 421 11.07 13.81 -10.70
C ASN A 421 12.46 13.80 -11.32
N TYR A 422 12.89 12.71 -11.94
CA TYR A 422 14.28 12.53 -12.40
C TYR A 422 14.45 12.78 -13.89
N LEU A 423 13.46 12.48 -14.73
CA LEU A 423 13.55 12.77 -16.16
C LEU A 423 12.96 14.13 -16.52
N LEU A 424 11.82 14.51 -15.93
CA LEU A 424 11.20 15.82 -16.16
C LEU A 424 11.70 16.89 -15.19
N GLY A 425 12.40 16.53 -14.11
CA GLY A 425 12.90 17.50 -13.13
C GLY A 425 11.77 18.20 -12.35
N ASN A 426 10.57 17.62 -12.32
CA ASN A 426 9.44 18.21 -11.61
C ASN A 426 9.60 18.03 -10.10
N ASP A 427 9.08 18.98 -9.34
CA ASP A 427 9.00 18.83 -7.89
C ASP A 427 7.79 17.95 -7.53
N PRO A 428 7.90 17.09 -6.50
CA PRO A 428 6.80 16.24 -6.06
C PRO A 428 5.58 17.05 -5.62
N TYR A 429 4.39 16.68 -6.08
CA TYR A 429 3.15 17.36 -5.68
C TYR A 429 2.80 17.07 -4.20
N PRO A 430 2.30 18.05 -3.43
CA PRO A 430 1.84 17.85 -2.05
C PRO A 430 0.56 17.00 -2.02
N PHE A 431 0.71 15.70 -1.76
CA PHE A 431 -0.38 14.74 -1.71
C PHE A 431 -0.37 14.00 -0.37
N ASP A 432 -1.43 14.21 0.40
CA ASP A 432 -1.56 13.77 1.79
C ASP A 432 -1.43 12.26 1.96
N LEU A 433 -2.01 11.46 1.06
CA LEU A 433 -1.89 10.00 1.13
C LEU A 433 -0.47 9.49 0.87
N LEU A 434 0.27 10.11 -0.05
CA LEU A 434 1.67 9.75 -0.29
C LEU A 434 2.59 10.25 0.82
N TYR A 435 2.23 11.36 1.48
CA TYR A 435 2.92 11.81 2.69
C TYR A 435 2.80 10.75 3.79
N TRP A 436 1.58 10.28 4.06
CA TRP A 436 1.36 9.19 5.01
C TRP A 436 2.14 7.92 4.63
N ASN A 437 2.13 7.55 3.34
CA ASN A 437 2.85 6.36 2.88
C ASN A 437 4.37 6.47 3.09
N SER A 438 4.92 7.68 2.97
CA SER A 438 6.35 7.98 3.16
C SER A 438 6.74 8.13 4.64
N ASP A 439 5.77 8.29 5.54
CA ASP A 439 5.99 8.42 6.98
C ASP A 439 5.98 7.04 7.66
N SER A 440 6.94 6.22 7.27
CA SER A 440 7.04 4.82 7.67
C SER A 440 7.48 4.63 9.12
N THR A 441 7.07 3.51 9.71
CA THR A 441 7.38 3.11 11.09
C THR A 441 8.26 1.87 11.11
N ARG A 442 9.05 1.75 12.17
CA ARG A 442 9.82 0.53 12.48
C ARG A 442 8.91 -0.51 13.12
N MET A 443 9.36 -1.78 13.12
CA MET A 443 8.69 -2.86 13.85
C MET A 443 9.68 -3.57 14.76
N PRO A 444 9.34 -3.86 16.04
CA PRO A 444 10.18 -4.64 16.92
C PRO A 444 10.48 -6.02 16.34
N ARG A 445 11.72 -6.50 16.53
CA ARG A 445 12.18 -7.79 16.00
C ARG A 445 11.25 -8.95 16.38
N ASP A 446 10.95 -9.10 17.67
CA ASP A 446 10.26 -10.29 18.18
C ASP A 446 8.79 -10.32 17.71
N MET A 447 8.12 -9.17 17.71
CA MET A 447 6.77 -9.06 17.15
C MET A 447 6.74 -9.28 15.63
N HIS A 448 7.65 -8.68 14.86
CA HIS A 448 7.69 -8.85 13.40
C HIS A 448 7.95 -10.30 13.01
N SER A 449 8.97 -10.94 13.60
CA SER A 449 9.29 -12.36 13.40
C SER A 449 8.08 -13.25 13.72
N PHE A 450 7.42 -13.02 14.87
CA PHE A 450 6.22 -13.74 15.25
C PHE A 450 5.11 -13.60 14.20
N TYR A 451 4.84 -12.37 13.75
CA TYR A 451 3.78 -12.07 12.80
C TYR A 451 4.02 -12.77 11.45
N VAL A 452 5.22 -12.62 10.88
CA VAL A 452 5.56 -13.21 9.59
C VAL A 452 5.59 -14.74 9.65
N ARG A 453 6.26 -15.33 10.67
CA ARG A 453 6.37 -16.80 10.77
C ARG A 453 5.05 -17.47 11.10
N ASN A 454 4.29 -16.95 12.07
CA ASN A 454 3.10 -17.65 12.53
C ASN A 454 1.86 -17.34 11.71
N MET A 455 1.77 -16.15 11.10
CA MET A 455 0.60 -15.77 10.30
C MET A 455 0.86 -15.91 8.81
N TYR A 456 1.80 -15.16 8.21
CA TYR A 456 2.03 -15.25 6.77
C TYR A 456 2.56 -16.62 6.32
N GLN A 457 3.53 -17.18 7.02
CA GLN A 457 4.18 -18.42 6.59
C GLN A 457 3.40 -19.67 7.00
N LYS A 458 2.99 -19.77 8.28
CA LYS A 458 2.35 -20.98 8.83
C LYS A 458 0.82 -20.88 8.92
N ASN A 459 0.26 -19.70 8.71
CA ASN A 459 -1.18 -19.44 8.77
C ASN A 459 -1.88 -20.05 10.00
N LEU A 460 -1.31 -19.80 11.18
CA LEU A 460 -1.74 -20.39 12.44
C LEU A 460 -2.90 -19.64 13.11
N LEU A 461 -3.12 -18.36 12.78
CA LEU A 461 -4.19 -17.56 13.39
C LEU A 461 -5.60 -18.10 13.07
N ARG A 462 -5.82 -18.58 11.84
CA ARG A 462 -7.08 -19.25 11.46
C ARG A 462 -7.29 -20.58 12.18
N GLN A 463 -6.20 -21.19 12.68
CA GLN A 463 -6.25 -22.49 13.32
C GLN A 463 -6.60 -22.32 14.80
N PRO A 464 -7.55 -23.11 15.32
CA PRO A 464 -7.92 -23.02 16.72
C PRO A 464 -6.78 -23.42 17.65
N GLY A 465 -6.35 -22.49 18.50
CA GLY A 465 -5.18 -22.67 19.35
C GLY A 465 -3.85 -22.70 18.59
N GLY A 466 -3.83 -22.36 17.30
CA GLY A 466 -2.62 -22.34 16.48
C GLY A 466 -1.60 -21.30 16.94
N ILE A 467 -2.07 -20.21 17.56
CA ILE A 467 -1.22 -19.27 18.30
C ILE A 467 -1.69 -19.15 19.75
N THR A 468 -0.76 -18.78 20.63
CA THR A 468 -1.03 -18.48 22.04
C THR A 468 -0.60 -17.05 22.33
N LEU A 469 -1.49 -16.25 22.92
CA LEU A 469 -1.19 -14.87 23.33
C LEU A 469 -1.51 -14.70 24.82
N ALA A 470 -0.56 -14.16 25.58
CA ALA A 470 -0.58 -14.00 27.02
C ALA A 470 -1.08 -15.27 27.74
N GLY A 471 -0.53 -16.43 27.33
CA GLY A 471 -0.86 -17.75 27.86
C GLY A 471 -2.23 -18.30 27.47
N VAL A 472 -2.95 -17.66 26.54
CA VAL A 472 -4.27 -18.08 26.06
C VAL A 472 -4.19 -18.59 24.62
N PRO A 473 -4.56 -19.85 24.34
CA PRO A 473 -4.73 -20.35 22.98
C PRO A 473 -5.85 -19.60 22.27
N ILE A 474 -5.54 -19.00 21.13
CA ILE A 474 -6.46 -18.13 20.39
C ILE A 474 -7.36 -18.95 19.47
N ASP A 475 -8.66 -18.69 19.54
CA ASP A 475 -9.66 -19.32 18.69
C ASP A 475 -10.72 -18.29 18.26
N LEU A 476 -10.61 -17.82 17.01
CA LEU A 476 -11.49 -16.78 16.45
C LEU A 476 -12.97 -17.20 16.45
N ARG A 477 -13.27 -18.51 16.45
CA ARG A 477 -14.65 -19.05 16.45
C ARG A 477 -15.36 -18.81 17.78
N LYS A 478 -14.61 -18.49 18.84
CA LYS A 478 -15.15 -18.13 20.15
C LYS A 478 -15.64 -16.68 20.23
N ILE A 479 -15.31 -15.84 19.25
CA ILE A 479 -15.81 -14.47 19.17
C ILE A 479 -17.33 -14.52 18.94
N LYS A 480 -18.10 -13.95 19.88
CA LYS A 480 -19.57 -13.84 19.78
C LYS A 480 -20.05 -12.41 19.51
N THR A 481 -19.14 -11.45 19.57
CA THR A 481 -19.38 -10.06 19.19
C THR A 481 -19.79 -9.98 17.71
N PRO A 482 -20.83 -9.22 17.34
CA PRO A 482 -21.12 -8.88 15.95
C PRO A 482 -19.92 -8.22 15.26
N VAL A 483 -19.49 -8.75 14.12
CA VAL A 483 -18.35 -8.24 13.35
C VAL A 483 -18.78 -7.79 11.95
N CYS A 484 -18.46 -6.56 11.59
CA CYS A 484 -18.51 -6.10 10.21
C CYS A 484 -17.11 -6.24 9.59
N PHE A 485 -17.02 -6.82 8.40
CA PHE A 485 -15.79 -6.86 7.61
C PHE A 485 -15.94 -5.94 6.41
N LEU A 486 -14.97 -5.06 6.22
CA LEU A 486 -14.84 -4.22 5.04
C LEU A 486 -13.59 -4.63 4.28
N SER A 487 -13.74 -4.88 2.99
CA SER A 487 -12.61 -5.11 2.07
C SER A 487 -12.73 -4.17 0.87
N ALA A 488 -11.66 -4.02 0.09
CA ALA A 488 -11.68 -3.22 -1.13
C ALA A 488 -11.41 -4.10 -2.37
N TYR A 489 -12.18 -3.89 -3.44
CA TYR A 489 -12.22 -4.78 -4.61
C TYR A 489 -10.86 -4.89 -5.32
N GLU A 490 -10.12 -3.79 -5.42
CA GLU A 490 -8.81 -3.71 -6.08
C GLU A 490 -7.65 -3.71 -5.06
N ASP A 491 -7.90 -4.20 -3.85
CA ASP A 491 -6.89 -4.35 -2.82
C ASP A 491 -5.90 -5.46 -3.20
N HIS A 492 -4.64 -5.08 -3.39
CA HIS A 492 -3.53 -5.96 -3.71
C HIS A 492 -2.63 -6.22 -2.50
N ILE A 493 -2.83 -5.49 -1.40
CA ILE A 493 -2.10 -5.65 -0.13
C ILE A 493 -2.80 -6.70 0.72
N ALA A 494 -4.13 -6.59 0.84
CA ALA A 494 -4.98 -7.54 1.53
C ALA A 494 -6.14 -7.92 0.60
N PRO A 495 -5.93 -8.89 -0.31
CA PRO A 495 -6.94 -9.25 -1.30
C PRO A 495 -8.28 -9.55 -0.64
N TRP A 496 -9.36 -9.03 -1.23
CA TRP A 496 -10.67 -9.06 -0.57
C TRP A 496 -11.18 -10.49 -0.33
N LYS A 497 -10.77 -11.45 -1.15
CA LYS A 497 -11.09 -12.88 -0.96
C LYS A 497 -10.42 -13.45 0.30
N SER A 498 -9.21 -13.00 0.60
CA SER A 498 -8.43 -13.43 1.77
C SER A 498 -8.97 -12.80 3.06
N THR A 499 -9.35 -11.52 3.01
CA THR A 499 -10.03 -10.86 4.13
C THR A 499 -11.47 -11.38 4.31
N TYR A 500 -12.15 -11.77 3.23
CA TYR A 500 -13.48 -12.40 3.26
C TYR A 500 -13.48 -13.71 4.06
N ALA A 501 -12.39 -14.47 4.04
CA ALA A 501 -12.28 -15.72 4.83
C ALA A 501 -12.54 -15.50 6.34
N GLY A 502 -12.27 -14.30 6.87
CA GLY A 502 -12.59 -13.94 8.26
C GLY A 502 -14.07 -14.06 8.60
N THR A 503 -14.96 -13.86 7.62
CA THR A 503 -16.42 -14.02 7.77
C THR A 503 -16.84 -15.44 8.12
N GLN A 504 -15.99 -16.43 7.83
CA GLN A 504 -16.23 -17.86 8.08
C GLN A 504 -15.54 -18.35 9.36
N LEU A 505 -14.64 -17.54 9.93
CA LEU A 505 -13.86 -17.91 11.13
C LEU A 505 -14.48 -17.38 12.41
N VAL A 506 -15.13 -16.22 12.39
CA VAL A 506 -15.75 -15.65 13.59
C VAL A 506 -17.09 -16.35 13.89
N GLY A 507 -17.36 -16.62 15.17
CA GLY A 507 -18.54 -17.39 15.59
C GLY A 507 -19.77 -16.55 15.97
N GLY A 508 -19.72 -15.24 15.76
CA GLY A 508 -20.80 -14.28 16.02
C GLY A 508 -21.47 -13.82 14.72
N PRO A 509 -22.46 -12.90 14.80
CA PRO A 509 -23.10 -12.34 13.60
C PRO A 509 -22.09 -11.59 12.72
N VAL A 510 -22.20 -11.74 11.40
CA VAL A 510 -21.29 -11.13 10.42
C VAL A 510 -22.05 -10.27 9.41
N LYS A 511 -21.53 -9.06 9.15
CA LYS A 511 -21.83 -8.26 7.94
C LYS A 511 -20.55 -8.18 7.10
N PHE A 512 -20.65 -8.35 5.79
CA PHE A 512 -19.53 -8.11 4.88
C PHE A 512 -19.89 -6.99 3.89
N VAL A 513 -18.93 -6.09 3.68
CA VAL A 513 -19.01 -4.96 2.75
C VAL A 513 -17.78 -4.99 1.85
N LEU A 514 -18.00 -4.90 0.55
CA LEU A 514 -16.92 -4.78 -0.43
C LEU A 514 -16.95 -3.38 -1.02
N SER A 515 -15.97 -2.54 -0.69
CA SER A 515 -15.82 -1.21 -1.29
C SER A 515 -15.14 -1.30 -2.65
N GLY A 516 -15.39 -0.34 -3.54
CA GLY A 516 -14.58 -0.18 -4.74
C GLY A 516 -13.16 0.35 -4.44
N SER A 517 -12.33 0.45 -5.48
CA SER A 517 -10.93 0.91 -5.40
C SER A 517 -10.02 0.00 -4.56
N GLY A 518 -8.82 0.49 -4.23
CA GLY A 518 -7.76 -0.25 -3.54
C GLY A 518 -7.70 -0.01 -2.02
N HIS A 519 -6.68 -0.58 -1.36
CA HIS A 519 -6.50 -0.67 0.10
C HIS A 519 -6.89 0.61 0.87
N ILE A 520 -6.32 1.75 0.49
CA ILE A 520 -6.56 3.03 1.19
C ILE A 520 -7.82 3.71 0.67
N ALA A 521 -7.93 3.90 -0.65
CA ALA A 521 -9.01 4.69 -1.25
C ALA A 521 -10.40 4.04 -1.07
N GLY A 522 -10.46 2.70 -1.00
CA GLY A 522 -11.69 1.97 -0.71
C GLY A 522 -12.13 2.09 0.75
N VAL A 523 -11.19 2.14 1.69
CA VAL A 523 -11.48 2.31 3.13
C VAL A 523 -11.75 3.77 3.47
N ILE A 524 -10.85 4.67 3.08
CA ILE A 524 -10.94 6.12 3.28
C ILE A 524 -11.70 6.75 2.11
N ASN A 525 -13.00 6.42 2.03
CA ASN A 525 -13.95 6.99 1.08
C ASN A 525 -14.96 7.86 1.84
N PRO A 526 -14.73 9.18 2.01
CA PRO A 526 -15.54 10.02 2.90
C PRO A 526 -17.04 9.97 2.58
N ALA A 527 -17.90 10.16 3.58
CA ALA A 527 -19.36 10.05 3.40
C ALA A 527 -19.95 11.00 2.34
N SER A 528 -19.25 12.10 2.02
CA SER A 528 -19.62 13.05 0.96
C SER A 528 -19.12 12.65 -0.44
N SER A 529 -18.40 11.54 -0.56
CA SER A 529 -17.83 11.05 -1.82
C SER A 529 -18.87 10.30 -2.65
N ASP A 530 -18.91 10.63 -3.94
CA ASP A 530 -19.70 9.96 -4.98
C ASP A 530 -18.89 8.88 -5.72
N LYS A 531 -17.66 8.60 -5.27
CA LYS A 531 -16.73 7.71 -5.97
C LYS A 531 -16.83 6.25 -5.51
N TYR A 532 -16.41 5.38 -6.44
CA TYR A 532 -16.14 3.94 -6.28
C TYR A 532 -17.36 3.03 -6.08
N GLY A 533 -18.34 3.45 -5.27
CA GLY A 533 -19.44 2.58 -4.86
C GLY A 533 -18.98 1.43 -3.96
N TYR A 534 -19.91 0.55 -3.60
CA TYR A 534 -19.66 -0.64 -2.78
C TYR A 534 -20.71 -1.72 -3.05
N TRP A 535 -20.47 -2.95 -2.61
CA TRP A 535 -21.37 -4.09 -2.79
C TRP A 535 -21.80 -4.65 -1.44
N LEU A 536 -23.07 -5.04 -1.36
CA LEU A 536 -23.68 -5.70 -0.21
C LEU A 536 -24.37 -6.99 -0.64
N ASN A 537 -24.27 -8.02 0.18
CA ASN A 537 -25.06 -9.24 0.05
C ASN A 537 -25.44 -9.74 1.45
N PRO A 538 -26.74 -9.94 1.75
CA PRO A 538 -27.17 -10.47 3.04
C PRO A 538 -26.77 -11.93 3.27
N ASN A 539 -26.46 -12.67 2.20
CA ASN A 539 -26.04 -14.07 2.29
C ASN A 539 -24.52 -14.16 2.42
N ASN A 540 -24.04 -14.82 3.49
CA ASN A 540 -22.62 -15.01 3.76
C ASN A 540 -22.10 -16.36 3.23
N SER A 541 -22.10 -16.53 1.90
CA SER A 541 -21.64 -17.77 1.24
C SER A 541 -20.19 -18.11 1.61
N PRO A 542 -19.83 -19.36 1.95
CA PRO A 542 -18.43 -19.73 2.19
C PRO A 542 -17.50 -19.44 1.00
N ASN A 543 -18.02 -19.45 -0.23
CA ASN A 543 -17.28 -19.10 -1.43
C ASN A 543 -17.43 -17.59 -1.72
N PRO A 544 -16.33 -16.80 -1.72
CA PRO A 544 -16.38 -15.36 -1.99
C PRO A 544 -16.93 -15.03 -3.39
N ASP A 545 -16.67 -15.86 -4.40
CA ASP A 545 -17.18 -15.61 -5.76
C ASP A 545 -18.70 -15.75 -5.83
N ASP A 546 -19.27 -16.69 -5.07
CA ASP A 546 -20.72 -16.85 -4.98
C ASP A 546 -21.35 -15.73 -4.13
N TRP A 547 -20.65 -15.23 -3.12
CA TRP A 547 -21.03 -14.00 -2.42
C TRP A 547 -21.11 -12.82 -3.40
N PHE A 548 -20.09 -12.63 -4.24
CA PHE A 548 -20.04 -11.50 -5.17
C PHE A 548 -21.11 -11.58 -6.26
N LYS A 549 -21.37 -12.76 -6.83
CA LYS A 549 -22.43 -12.98 -7.82
C LYS A 549 -23.82 -12.55 -7.31
N GLY A 550 -24.09 -12.73 -6.02
CA GLY A 550 -25.35 -12.33 -5.39
C GLY A 550 -25.35 -10.91 -4.82
N ALA A 551 -24.24 -10.17 -4.93
CA ALA A 551 -24.11 -8.87 -4.31
C ALA A 551 -24.72 -7.75 -5.16
N VAL A 552 -25.35 -6.79 -4.49
CA VAL A 552 -25.95 -5.61 -5.13
C VAL A 552 -25.02 -4.43 -4.93
N LYS A 553 -24.66 -3.77 -6.04
CA LYS A 553 -23.87 -2.54 -6.03
C LYS A 553 -24.72 -1.37 -5.51
N GLN A 554 -24.12 -0.58 -4.64
CA GLN A 554 -24.57 0.71 -4.14
C GLN A 554 -23.59 1.78 -4.64
N GLU A 555 -24.10 3.00 -4.87
CA GLU A 555 -23.29 4.13 -5.30
C GLU A 555 -22.80 4.96 -4.09
N GLY A 556 -21.70 5.68 -4.27
CA GLY A 556 -21.10 6.53 -3.22
C GLY A 556 -20.33 5.77 -2.14
N SER A 557 -20.21 6.41 -0.97
CA SER A 557 -19.45 5.87 0.16
C SER A 557 -20.22 4.83 0.98
N TRP A 558 -19.50 3.83 1.51
CA TRP A 558 -20.02 2.82 2.44
C TRP A 558 -20.15 3.33 3.89
N TRP A 559 -19.60 4.50 4.24
CA TRP A 559 -19.60 5.03 5.62
C TRP A 559 -21.03 5.19 6.20
N PRO A 560 -22.02 5.76 5.49
CA PRO A 560 -23.40 5.85 5.99
C PRO A 560 -24.01 4.48 6.30
N ASP A 561 -23.69 3.48 5.48
CA ASP A 561 -24.14 2.09 5.63
C ASP A 561 -23.54 1.41 6.87
N TRP A 562 -22.31 1.77 7.19
CA TRP A 562 -21.64 1.37 8.42
C TRP A 562 -22.25 2.04 9.65
N LEU A 563 -22.55 3.35 9.59
CA LEU A 563 -23.25 4.06 10.67
C LEU A 563 -24.60 3.39 10.97
N ALA A 564 -25.39 3.08 9.94
CA ALA A 564 -26.67 2.40 10.09
C ALA A 564 -26.53 1.03 10.78
N TRP A 565 -25.47 0.29 10.46
CA TRP A 565 -25.15 -0.98 11.12
C TRP A 565 -24.70 -0.80 12.58
N LEU A 566 -23.98 0.29 12.90
CA LEU A 566 -23.54 0.58 14.26
C LEU A 566 -24.65 1.01 15.20
N GLN A 567 -25.69 1.71 14.72
CA GLN A 567 -26.74 2.32 15.54
C GLN A 567 -27.36 1.38 16.60
N PRO A 568 -27.71 0.10 16.31
CA PRO A 568 -28.25 -0.82 17.32
C PRO A 568 -27.26 -1.16 18.45
N HIS A 569 -25.97 -0.88 18.26
CA HIS A 569 -24.89 -1.22 19.19
C HIS A 569 -24.42 -0.02 20.03
N THR A 570 -24.93 1.19 19.83
CA THR A 570 -24.40 2.41 20.47
C THR A 570 -24.96 2.70 21.86
N GLY A 571 -26.12 2.14 22.20
CA GLY A 571 -26.85 2.50 23.43
C GLY A 571 -27.61 3.84 23.29
N PRO A 572 -28.27 4.31 24.35
CA PRO A 572 -28.95 5.61 24.35
C PRO A 572 -27.98 6.78 24.17
N GLN A 573 -28.52 7.97 23.87
CA GLN A 573 -27.75 9.21 23.88
C GLN A 573 -27.51 9.67 25.33
N VAL A 574 -26.32 10.19 25.60
CA VAL A 574 -25.88 10.74 26.89
C VAL A 574 -25.22 12.10 26.68
N PRO A 575 -25.06 12.95 27.71
CA PRO A 575 -24.30 14.19 27.59
C PRO A 575 -22.89 13.95 27.02
N ALA A 576 -22.41 14.87 26.19
CA ALA A 576 -21.08 14.81 25.61
C ALA A 576 -19.98 14.76 26.69
N ARG A 577 -18.89 14.04 26.39
CA ARG A 577 -17.77 13.80 27.31
C ARG A 577 -16.54 14.57 26.85
N THR A 578 -16.08 15.52 27.65
CA THR A 578 -14.84 16.26 27.34
C THR A 578 -13.63 15.45 27.83
N PRO A 579 -12.54 15.35 27.05
CA PRO A 579 -11.32 14.71 27.53
C PRO A 579 -10.82 15.35 28.83
N GLY A 580 -10.73 14.55 29.89
CA GLY A 580 -10.31 15.00 31.22
C GLY A 580 -11.43 15.14 32.27
N ASP A 581 -12.71 15.03 31.88
CA ASP A 581 -13.84 15.07 32.83
C ASP A 581 -13.94 13.79 33.69
N GLY A 582 -13.35 12.69 33.23
CA GLY A 582 -13.33 11.40 33.91
C GLY A 582 -12.20 11.27 34.94
N LYS A 583 -11.78 10.03 35.22
CA LYS A 583 -10.70 9.75 36.19
C LYS A 583 -9.30 10.01 35.65
N LEU A 584 -9.15 10.08 34.33
CA LEU A 584 -7.87 10.26 33.66
C LEU A 584 -7.63 11.73 33.33
N LYS A 585 -6.47 12.24 33.73
CA LYS A 585 -6.03 13.59 33.38
C LYS A 585 -5.38 13.58 32.00
N PRO A 586 -5.66 14.59 31.14
CA PRO A 586 -4.97 14.71 29.87
C PRO A 586 -3.45 14.87 30.04
N VAL A 587 -2.69 14.21 29.18
CA VAL A 587 -1.22 14.24 29.12
C VAL A 587 -0.76 15.38 28.22
N GLU A 588 -1.25 15.40 26.97
CA GLU A 588 -0.95 16.42 25.96
C GLU A 588 -2.09 16.49 24.94
N ASP A 589 -2.06 17.49 24.06
CA ASP A 589 -3.05 17.62 22.99
C ASP A 589 -2.83 16.58 21.88
N ALA A 590 -3.92 16.17 21.23
CA ALA A 590 -3.85 15.38 20.00
C ALA A 590 -3.03 16.15 18.93
N PRO A 591 -2.26 15.44 18.08
CA PRO A 591 -2.27 14.00 17.87
C PRO A 591 -1.27 13.22 18.75
N GLY A 592 -0.72 13.85 19.79
CA GLY A 592 0.29 13.27 20.67
C GLY A 592 1.71 13.33 20.11
N SER A 593 2.67 12.92 20.93
CA SER A 593 4.10 12.92 20.63
C SER A 593 4.57 11.67 19.89
N TYR A 594 3.91 10.51 20.08
CA TYR A 594 4.33 9.25 19.45
C TYR A 594 4.21 9.29 17.93
N VAL A 595 3.14 9.88 17.41
CA VAL A 595 2.92 10.04 15.96
C VAL A 595 3.91 10.99 15.31
N LYS A 596 4.50 11.92 16.08
CA LYS A 596 5.47 12.90 15.57
C LYS A 596 6.88 12.33 15.47
N MET A 597 7.13 11.13 16.02
CA MET A 597 8.44 10.48 15.95
C MET A 597 8.77 10.07 14.52
N ARG A 598 9.95 10.50 14.05
CA ARG A 598 10.51 10.22 12.74
C ARG A 598 11.97 9.81 12.90
N TYR A 599 12.43 8.86 12.08
CA TYR A 599 13.81 8.36 12.07
C TYR A 599 14.50 8.53 10.71
N ASP A 600 13.79 9.11 9.76
CA ASP A 600 14.22 9.41 8.39
C ASP A 600 14.76 10.84 8.24
N GLN A 601 14.81 11.60 9.33
CA GLN A 601 15.35 12.97 9.40
C GLN A 601 16.73 13.03 10.03
#